data_AF-A0A958N9I8-F1
#
_entry.id   AF-A0A958N9I8-F1
#
_cell.length_a   1.000
_cell.length_b   1.000
_cell.length_c   1.000
_cell.angle_alpha   90.00
_cell.angle_beta   90.00
_cell.angle_gamma   90.00
#
_symmetry.space_group_name_H-M   'P 1'
#
loop_
_entity.id
_entity.type
_entity.pdbx_description
1 polymer ?
#
loop_
_entity_poly.entity_id
_entity_poly.type
_entity_poly.pdbx_seq_one_letter_code
_entity_poly.pdbx_strand_id
1 'polypeptide(L)'
;MPDEVLFRKKGYFPVPDLKYIRGDFLEYVKRYIECEEFKSRGIFNDSYIQKLIKNPDQFITPLRGSEIWQIATLEIWLQEMGL
;
A
#
# COMPACT_ATOMS: atom_id res chain seq x y z
N MET A 1 -20.09 11.78 31.70
CA MET A 1 -19.45 11.75 30.37
C MET A 1 -20.00 12.94 29.58
N PRO A 2 -19.20 13.71 28.82
CA PRO A 2 -19.71 14.92 28.15
C PRO A 2 -20.68 14.58 27.01
N ASP A 3 -21.76 15.35 26.88
CA ASP A 3 -22.81 15.13 25.87
C ASP A 3 -22.27 15.23 24.43
N GLU A 4 -21.23 16.03 24.18
CA GLU A 4 -20.55 16.13 22.88
C GLU A 4 -20.00 14.80 22.36
N VAL A 5 -19.62 13.88 23.27
CA VAL A 5 -19.12 12.56 22.89
C VAL A 5 -20.26 11.63 22.49
N LEU A 6 -21.41 11.74 23.15
CA LEU A 6 -22.59 10.90 22.90
C LEU A 6 -23.31 11.28 21.60
N PHE A 7 -23.30 12.56 21.24
CA PHE A 7 -24.07 13.09 20.10
C PHE A 7 -23.22 13.53 18.90
N ARG A 8 -21.92 13.26 18.92
CA ARG A 8 -21.05 13.46 17.75
C ARG A 8 -21.65 12.73 16.54
N LYS A 9 -21.99 13.49 15.48
CA LYS A 9 -22.35 12.90 14.18
C LYS A 9 -21.22 12.00 13.70
N LYS A 10 -21.58 10.85 13.10
CA LYS A 10 -20.59 9.94 12.49
C LYS A 10 -19.74 10.73 11.50
N GLY A 11 -18.47 10.93 11.84
CA GLY A 11 -17.51 11.55 10.94
C GLY A 11 -17.24 10.60 9.78
N TYR A 12 -17.22 11.13 8.56
CA TYR A 12 -16.69 10.39 7.42
C TYR A 12 -15.21 10.14 7.67
N PHE A 13 -14.80 8.87 7.69
CA PHE A 13 -13.40 8.50 7.73
C PHE A 13 -13.01 8.20 6.28
N PRO A 14 -12.34 9.13 5.57
CA PRO A 14 -11.88 8.87 4.22
C PRO A 14 -10.83 7.76 4.27
N VAL A 15 -11.23 6.55 3.88
CA VAL A 15 -10.29 5.45 3.66
C VAL A 15 -9.78 5.62 2.22
N PRO A 16 -8.46 5.72 1.99
CA PRO A 16 -7.94 5.71 0.62
C PRO A 16 -8.38 4.43 -0.10
N ASP A 17 -8.63 4.52 -1.41
CA ASP A 17 -8.96 3.34 -2.21
C ASP A 17 -7.71 2.45 -2.34
N LEU A 18 -7.56 1.52 -1.40
CA LEU A 18 -6.44 0.56 -1.35
C LEU A 18 -6.57 -0.56 -2.38
N LYS A 19 -7.65 -0.57 -3.17
CA LYS A 19 -7.87 -1.57 -4.21
C LYS A 19 -7.33 -1.09 -5.55
N TYR A 20 -7.57 0.17 -5.90
CA TYR A 20 -7.12 0.76 -7.16
C TYR A 20 -6.03 1.81 -6.91
N ILE A 21 -4.79 1.34 -6.85
CA ILE A 21 -3.63 2.16 -6.52
C ILE A 21 -3.26 3.03 -7.72
N ARG A 22 -3.51 4.34 -7.62
CA ARG A 22 -3.35 5.31 -8.71
C ARG A 22 -2.82 6.66 -8.21
N GLY A 23 -2.34 7.48 -9.14
CA GLY A 23 -1.91 8.86 -8.87
C GLY A 23 -0.87 8.94 -7.76
N ASP A 24 -1.03 9.91 -6.86
CA ASP A 24 -0.08 10.17 -5.76
C ASP A 24 0.14 8.95 -4.87
N PHE A 25 -0.87 8.09 -4.71
CA PHE A 25 -0.74 6.89 -3.89
C PHE A 25 0.11 5.81 -4.56
N LEU A 26 0.05 5.70 -5.89
CA LEU A 26 0.97 4.83 -6.63
C LEU A 26 2.41 5.34 -6.54
N GLU A 27 2.62 6.65 -6.63
CA GLU A 27 3.94 7.26 -6.45
C GLU A 27 4.47 7.08 -5.02
N TYR A 28 3.60 7.13 -4.01
CA TYR A 28 3.96 6.75 -2.64
C TYR A 28 4.45 5.30 -2.57
N VAL A 29 3.69 4.36 -3.14
CA VAL A 29 4.04 2.93 -3.15
C VAL A 29 5.38 2.68 -3.86
N LYS A 30 5.60 3.30 -5.03
CA LYS A 30 6.85 3.16 -5.79
C LYS A 30 8.09 3.53 -4.99
N ARG A 31 8.02 4.57 -4.14
CA ARG A 31 9.17 4.98 -3.30
C ARG A 31 9.68 3.85 -2.41
N TYR A 32 8.80 2.98 -1.94
CA TYR A 32 9.18 1.84 -1.09
C TYR A 32 9.64 0.65 -1.91
N ILE A 33 9.02 0.35 -3.05
CA ILE A 33 9.32 -0.88 -3.80
C ILE A 33 10.33 -0.71 -4.93
N GLU A 34 10.79 0.51 -5.21
CA GLU A 34 11.85 0.79 -6.19
C GLU A 34 13.19 1.21 -5.54
N CYS A 35 13.22 1.36 -4.21
CA CYS A 35 14.41 1.73 -3.45
C CYS A 35 15.49 0.64 -3.44
N GLU A 36 16.71 1.02 -3.05
CA GLU A 36 17.84 0.10 -3.00
C GLU A 36 17.68 -0.93 -1.89
N GLU A 37 17.12 -0.51 -0.75
CA GLU A 37 16.80 -1.35 0.40
C GLU A 37 15.91 -2.52 -0.04
N PHE A 38 14.78 -2.24 -0.71
CA PHE A 38 13.88 -3.26 -1.25
C PHE A 38 14.59 -4.24 -2.19
N LYS A 39 15.39 -3.74 -3.13
CA LYS A 39 16.11 -4.58 -4.11
C LYS A 39 17.19 -5.43 -3.44
N SER A 40 17.93 -4.85 -2.50
CA SER A 40 19.03 -5.52 -1.79
C SER A 40 18.55 -6.71 -0.96
N ARG A 41 17.30 -6.69 -0.49
CA ARG A 41 16.70 -7.81 0.25
C ARG A 41 16.49 -9.05 -0.61
N GLY A 42 16.24 -8.89 -1.92
CA GLY A 42 16.00 -10.00 -2.84
C GLY A 42 14.77 -10.87 -2.51
N ILE A 43 13.79 -10.36 -1.75
CA ILE A 43 12.58 -11.11 -1.35
C ILE A 43 11.62 -11.30 -2.54
N PHE A 44 11.58 -10.32 -3.45
CA PHE A 44 10.65 -10.29 -4.57
C PHE A 44 11.37 -10.38 -5.92
N ASN A 45 10.67 -10.90 -6.92
CA ASN A 45 11.19 -10.96 -8.27
C ASN A 45 11.02 -9.60 -8.98
N ASP A 46 12.12 -8.95 -9.36
CA ASP A 46 12.13 -7.64 -10.03
C ASP A 46 11.23 -7.59 -11.26
N SER A 47 11.29 -8.61 -12.11
CA SER A 47 10.49 -8.65 -13.34
C SER A 47 8.99 -8.71 -13.05
N TYR A 48 8.60 -9.30 -11.92
CA TYR A 48 7.22 -9.34 -11.48
C TYR A 48 6.77 -8.01 -10.87
N ILE A 49 7.61 -7.39 -10.04
CA ILE A 49 7.35 -6.05 -9.50
C ILE A 49 7.15 -5.03 -10.62
N GLN A 50 7.98 -5.06 -11.66
CA GLN A 50 7.82 -4.17 -12.82
C GLN A 50 6.51 -4.41 -13.57
N LYS A 51 6.01 -5.66 -13.64
CA LYS A 51 4.69 -5.96 -14.19
C LYS A 51 3.57 -5.36 -13.34
N LEU A 52 3.66 -5.50 -12.01
CA LEU A 52 2.69 -4.93 -11.07
C LEU A 52 2.62 -3.41 -11.17
N ILE A 53 3.76 -2.73 -11.19
CA ILE A 53 3.83 -1.26 -11.26
C ILE A 53 3.24 -0.73 -12.58
N LYS A 54 3.45 -1.45 -13.68
CA LYS A 54 2.98 -1.03 -15.00
C LYS A 54 1.45 -1.10 -15.13
N ASN A 55 0.81 -2.09 -14.50
CA ASN A 55 -0.64 -2.29 -14.58
C ASN A 55 -1.24 -2.70 -13.22
N PRO A 56 -1.18 -1.87 -12.18
CA PRO A 56 -1.52 -2.26 -10.80
C PRO A 56 -2.98 -2.72 -10.65
N ASP A 57 -3.89 -2.13 -11.43
CA ASP A 57 -5.31 -2.47 -11.41
C ASP A 57 -5.63 -3.85 -11.99
N GLN A 58 -4.70 -4.48 -12.72
CA GLN A 58 -4.87 -5.82 -13.28
C GLN A 58 -4.51 -6.93 -12.28
N PHE A 59 -3.82 -6.58 -11.19
CA PHE A 59 -3.30 -7.51 -10.19
C PHE A 59 -4.03 -7.34 -8.86
N ILE A 60 -5.24 -7.89 -8.85
CA ILE A 60 -6.13 -7.89 -7.70
C ILE A 60 -6.26 -9.33 -7.20
N THR A 61 -5.97 -9.52 -5.91
CA THR A 61 -6.09 -10.81 -5.25
C THR A 61 -7.54 -11.33 -5.25
N PRO A 62 -7.76 -12.64 -5.03
CA PRO A 62 -9.11 -13.21 -4.89
C PRO A 62 -9.94 -12.54 -3.78
N LEU A 63 -9.29 -12.02 -2.73
CA LEU A 63 -9.92 -11.26 -1.64
C LEU A 63 -10.16 -9.78 -1.98
N ARG A 64 -10.01 -9.40 -3.26
CA ARG A 64 -10.25 -8.06 -3.81
C ARG A 64 -9.30 -6.97 -3.27
N GLY A 65 -8.14 -7.36 -2.75
CA GLY A 65 -7.06 -6.45 -2.37
C GLY A 65 -6.03 -6.26 -3.49
N SER A 66 -5.40 -5.09 -3.53
CA SER A 66 -4.29 -4.80 -4.46
C SER A 66 -3.03 -5.58 -4.08
N GLU A 67 -2.46 -6.33 -5.03
CA GLU A 67 -1.23 -7.11 -4.78
C GLU A 67 -0.03 -6.19 -4.50
N ILE A 68 0.11 -5.10 -5.27
CA ILE A 68 1.20 -4.15 -5.09
C ILE A 68 1.13 -3.44 -3.72
N TRP A 69 -0.07 -3.21 -3.19
CA TRP A 69 -0.23 -2.64 -1.85
C TRP A 69 0.22 -3.60 -0.75
N GLN A 70 -0.03 -4.90 -0.90
CA GLN A 70 0.42 -5.90 0.07
C GLN A 70 1.95 -5.96 0.14
N ILE A 71 2.60 -5.92 -1.02
CA ILE A 71 4.07 -5.88 -1.12
C ILE A 71 4.61 -4.60 -0.49
N ALA A 72 4.03 -3.44 -0.83
CA ALA A 72 4.44 -2.16 -0.28
C ALA A 72 4.27 -2.12 1.24
N THR A 73 3.17 -2.66 1.77
CA THR A 73 2.92 -2.70 3.22
C THR A 73 3.97 -3.54 3.94
N LEU A 74 4.36 -4.68 3.36
CA LEU A 74 5.43 -5.50 3.94
C LEU A 74 6.76 -4.74 3.92
N GLU A 75 7.11 -4.08 2.80
CA GLU A 75 8.35 -3.32 2.72
C GLU A 75 8.38 -2.14 3.70
N ILE A 76 7.29 -1.39 3.82
CA ILE A 76 7.16 -0.31 4.80
C ILE A 76 7.42 -0.86 6.20
N TRP A 77 6.81 -2.00 6.55
CA TRP A 77 7.03 -2.62 7.86
C TRP A 77 8.50 -3.05 8.06
N LEU A 78 9.15 -3.64 7.04
CA LEU A 78 10.55 -4.03 7.12
C LEU A 78 11.46 -2.81 7.37
N GLN A 79 11.24 -1.71 6.66
CA GLN A 79 12.01 -0.48 6.85
C GLN A 79 11.79 0.14 8.23
N GLU A 80 10.55 0.18 8.73
CA GLU A 80 10.24 0.68 10.08
C GLU A 80 10.90 -0.16 11.18
N MET A 81 11.09 -1.47 10.94
CA MET A 81 11.80 -2.35 11.86
C MET A 81 13.32 -2.27 11.71
N GLY A 82 13.84 -1.44 10.80
CA GLY A 82 15.26 -1.32 10.50
C GLY A 82 15.88 -2.60 9.95
N LEU A 83 15.03 -3.48 9.39
CA LEU A 83 15.48 -4.70 8.72
C LEU A 83 16.03 -4.37 7.36
#